data_AF-A0A7C0YHP5-F1
#
_entry.id   AF-A0A7C0YHP5-F1
#
_cell.length_a   1.000
_cell.length_b   1.000
_cell.length_c   1.000
_cell.angle_alpha   90.00
_cell.angle_beta   90.00
_cell.angle_gamma   90.00
#
_symmetry.space_group_name_H-M   'P 1'
#
loop_
_entity.id
_entity.type
_entity.pdbx_description
1 polymer ?
#
loop_
_entity_poly.entity_id
_entity_poly.type
_entity_poly.pdbx_seq_one_letter_code
_entity_poly.pdbx_strand_id
1 'polypeptide(L)'
;MGQSISLCMIVRNEEQNLKECLESIHYLVDEIIVVDTGSEDRTPQIARDFGAKIYSFKWINDFAAARNESIRHATGDYILWLDADDRIPPQEREKFIRWKQELPTSEKQAYWFIVESPKEEEFLTERCYQLRVFPRVEGVRFIRRVHESILESVKALGIPSSYCDVIIQHVGYARKEDMHRKANRNLRLLLTALAEAPNDPTIHWHLSMTYNVIGEKEKSAYHAETLVSLISNNELKGEERQWQIAAMVHLGNLYADLGRDGEAERILRRAVKLDPDNPIACFFLAKLLMKRRAYSEALPVLSRLKKIKTTVHQVPYPQRAVKFYCHLWLGNCYEALGKRDKAVREYALASEINPNWAERGAEIGEFYLRRGEGEKALQVLERAAHEDPFNPSVLSNLALAYKRLGRIDEAEVCLRKAVQLDPEHFDALANLGHLLLLQGKLEEATSPLRKAALIRMDADLAAALILIAILQGRIEDALPYTERLMEAMGEKTKRTLDTLGDYALLLEELAMGLMSKGHLYEAYLLNIASRHLLQQEAILSSVD
;
A
#
# COMPACT_ATOMS: atom_id res chain seq x y z
N MET A 1 -1.45 -43.77 -5.66
CA MET A 1 -0.43 -43.15 -4.79
C MET A 1 -0.14 -41.78 -5.38
N GLY A 2 0.01 -40.74 -4.54
CA GLY A 2 0.39 -39.41 -5.03
C GLY A 2 1.78 -39.43 -5.66
N GLN A 3 2.07 -38.45 -6.52
CA GLN A 3 3.41 -38.28 -7.09
C GLN A 3 4.43 -37.94 -6.01
N SER A 4 5.62 -38.50 -6.12
CA SER A 4 6.73 -38.25 -5.18
C SER A 4 7.56 -37.03 -5.59
N ILE A 5 8.04 -36.27 -4.61
CA ILE A 5 8.85 -35.06 -4.81
C ILE A 5 10.21 -35.21 -4.12
N SER A 6 11.28 -35.04 -4.90
CA SER A 6 12.64 -34.83 -4.39
C SER A 6 12.95 -33.35 -4.26
N LEU A 7 13.27 -32.89 -3.05
CA LEU A 7 13.89 -31.59 -2.82
C LEU A 7 15.38 -31.65 -3.18
N CYS A 8 15.81 -30.81 -4.12
CA CYS A 8 17.21 -30.72 -4.56
C CYS A 8 17.79 -29.34 -4.24
N MET A 9 18.89 -29.34 -3.49
CA MET A 9 19.55 -28.12 -3.04
C MET A 9 21.05 -28.17 -3.32
N ILE A 10 21.65 -27.00 -3.58
CA ILE A 10 23.10 -26.79 -3.47
C ILE A 10 23.35 -25.90 -2.26
N VAL A 11 24.38 -26.21 -1.47
CA VAL A 11 24.69 -25.45 -0.25
C VAL A 11 26.18 -25.17 -0.15
N ARG A 12 26.51 -24.06 0.53
CA ARG A 12 27.85 -23.75 0.99
C ARG A 12 27.81 -22.75 2.14
N ASN A 13 28.22 -23.17 3.32
CA ASN A 13 28.27 -22.31 4.52
C ASN A 13 26.92 -21.62 4.82
N GLU A 14 25.85 -22.40 4.82
CA GLU A 14 24.48 -21.95 5.03
C GLU A 14 23.94 -22.37 6.41
N GLU A 15 24.81 -22.52 7.43
CA GLU A 15 24.40 -22.94 8.79
C GLU A 15 23.29 -22.04 9.37
N GLN A 16 23.28 -20.75 9.01
CA GLN A 16 22.30 -19.78 9.48
C GLN A 16 20.91 -19.96 8.85
N ASN A 17 20.84 -20.47 7.60
CA ASN A 17 19.59 -20.48 6.83
C ASN A 17 19.05 -21.90 6.62
N LEU A 18 19.93 -22.89 6.46
CA LEU A 18 19.53 -24.23 6.01
C LEU A 18 18.57 -24.90 7.00
N LYS A 19 18.78 -24.72 8.30
CA LYS A 19 17.92 -25.33 9.32
C LYS A 19 16.46 -24.92 9.15
N GLU A 20 16.20 -23.61 9.12
CA GLU A 20 14.84 -23.08 8.95
C GLU A 20 14.24 -23.45 7.59
N CYS A 21 15.06 -23.54 6.52
CA CYS A 21 14.63 -24.05 5.22
C CYS A 21 14.04 -25.45 5.36
N LEU A 22 14.85 -26.37 5.88
CA LEU A 22 14.49 -27.78 6.00
C LEU A 22 13.34 -27.97 7.00
N GLU A 23 13.31 -27.24 8.13
CA GLU A 23 12.17 -27.23 9.05
C GLU A 23 10.85 -26.87 8.36
N SER A 24 10.89 -25.98 7.35
CA SER A 24 9.69 -25.55 6.64
C SER A 24 9.14 -26.58 5.65
N ILE A 25 9.98 -27.48 5.11
CA ILE A 25 9.65 -28.30 3.94
C ILE A 25 9.83 -29.82 4.13
N HIS A 26 10.63 -30.30 5.10
CA HIS A 26 11.06 -31.71 5.17
C HIS A 26 9.91 -32.73 5.24
N TYR A 27 8.78 -32.39 5.85
CA TYR A 27 7.59 -33.25 5.93
C TYR A 27 6.62 -33.08 4.74
N LEU A 28 6.90 -32.16 3.81
CA LEU A 28 6.11 -31.90 2.61
C LEU A 28 6.65 -32.66 1.38
N VAL A 29 7.94 -33.03 1.40
CA VAL A 29 8.65 -33.74 0.33
C VAL A 29 8.96 -35.17 0.74
N ASP A 30 9.24 -36.04 -0.24
CA ASP A 30 9.45 -37.48 0.00
C ASP A 30 10.94 -37.84 0.06
N GLU A 31 11.79 -36.97 -0.49
CA GLU A 31 13.24 -37.13 -0.51
C GLU A 31 13.92 -35.76 -0.42
N ILE A 32 15.05 -35.69 0.28
CA ILE A 32 15.89 -34.49 0.35
C ILE A 32 17.29 -34.85 -0.14
N ILE A 33 17.73 -34.15 -1.19
CA ILE A 33 19.05 -34.24 -1.80
C ILE A 33 19.78 -32.92 -1.58
N VAL A 34 20.95 -32.99 -0.94
CA VAL A 34 21.80 -31.82 -0.72
C VAL A 34 23.16 -32.07 -1.37
N VAL A 35 23.55 -31.20 -2.29
CA VAL A 35 24.91 -31.14 -2.81
C VAL A 35 25.68 -30.05 -2.07
N ASP A 36 26.64 -30.47 -1.26
CA ASP A 36 27.57 -29.57 -0.59
C ASP A 36 28.72 -29.20 -1.54
N THR A 37 28.95 -27.90 -1.72
CA THR A 37 29.99 -27.38 -2.63
C THR A 37 31.29 -26.99 -1.92
N GLY A 38 31.46 -27.48 -0.69
CA GLY A 38 32.64 -27.26 0.16
C GLY A 38 32.33 -26.35 1.34
N SER A 39 31.38 -26.78 2.19
CA SER A 39 31.09 -26.10 3.45
C SER A 39 32.19 -26.38 4.49
N GLU A 40 32.48 -25.37 5.30
CA GLU A 40 33.46 -25.38 6.40
C GLU A 40 32.78 -25.27 7.77
N ASP A 41 31.45 -25.08 7.77
CA ASP A 41 30.61 -24.93 8.96
C ASP A 41 29.71 -26.18 9.18
N ARG A 42 28.69 -26.08 10.04
CA ARG A 42 27.80 -27.21 10.33
C ARG A 42 26.75 -27.49 9.25
N THR A 43 26.78 -26.82 8.10
CA THR A 43 25.79 -26.99 7.03
C THR A 43 25.56 -28.46 6.65
N PRO A 44 26.58 -29.30 6.41
CA PRO A 44 26.34 -30.69 6.07
C PRO A 44 25.70 -31.47 7.23
N GLN A 45 26.07 -31.17 8.48
CA GLN A 45 25.48 -31.86 9.63
C GLN A 45 24.00 -31.52 9.78
N ILE A 46 23.63 -30.25 9.63
CA ILE A 46 22.23 -29.82 9.64
C ILE A 46 21.42 -30.57 8.60
N ALA A 47 21.91 -30.68 7.36
CA ALA A 47 21.24 -31.46 6.31
C ALA A 47 21.01 -32.94 6.74
N ARG A 48 22.01 -33.59 7.35
CA ARG A 48 21.86 -34.99 7.83
C ARG A 48 20.79 -35.12 8.90
N ASP A 49 20.70 -34.15 9.80
CA ASP A 49 19.74 -34.17 10.91
C ASP A 49 18.28 -34.15 10.39
N PHE A 50 18.03 -33.64 9.19
CA PHE A 50 16.75 -33.69 8.48
C PHE A 50 16.59 -34.91 7.54
N GLY A 51 17.51 -35.87 7.59
CA GLY A 51 17.46 -37.07 6.75
C GLY A 51 17.88 -36.86 5.29
N ALA A 52 18.57 -35.76 4.98
CA ALA A 52 19.03 -35.51 3.62
C ALA A 52 20.13 -36.49 3.18
N LYS A 53 20.08 -36.91 1.92
CA LYS A 53 21.20 -37.57 1.24
C LYS A 53 22.19 -36.50 0.79
N ILE A 54 23.42 -36.58 1.29
CA ILE A 54 24.45 -35.56 1.05
C ILE A 54 25.47 -36.06 0.05
N TYR A 55 25.74 -35.24 -0.96
CA TYR A 55 26.77 -35.47 -1.96
C TYR A 55 27.75 -34.30 -1.97
N SER A 56 29.03 -34.60 -2.20
CA SER A 56 30.06 -33.58 -2.31
C SER A 56 30.29 -33.23 -3.78
N PHE A 57 30.32 -31.95 -4.11
CA PHE A 57 30.68 -31.45 -5.43
C PHE A 57 31.78 -30.39 -5.31
N LYS A 58 32.92 -30.61 -5.95
CA LYS A 58 34.00 -29.61 -5.93
C LYS A 58 33.53 -28.35 -6.65
N TRP A 59 33.54 -27.21 -5.99
CA TRP A 59 33.18 -25.93 -6.61
C TRP A 59 34.08 -25.61 -7.82
N ILE A 60 33.48 -25.52 -9.01
CA ILE A 60 34.16 -25.24 -10.29
C ILE A 60 33.74 -23.91 -10.93
N ASN A 61 33.18 -22.98 -10.14
CA ASN A 61 32.67 -21.70 -10.66
C ASN A 61 31.49 -21.85 -11.63
N ASP A 62 30.63 -22.85 -11.39
CA ASP A 62 29.46 -23.15 -12.21
C ASP A 62 28.30 -23.61 -11.31
N PHE A 63 27.31 -22.72 -11.10
CA PHE A 63 26.11 -23.02 -10.33
C PHE A 63 25.23 -24.07 -11.02
N ALA A 64 25.08 -24.01 -12.35
CA ALA A 64 24.33 -25.00 -13.09
C ALA A 64 24.94 -26.40 -12.95
N ALA A 65 26.28 -26.53 -12.96
CA ALA A 65 26.93 -27.82 -12.76
C ALA A 65 26.61 -28.41 -11.38
N ALA A 66 26.68 -27.60 -10.32
CA ALA A 66 26.32 -28.04 -8.96
C ALA A 66 24.82 -28.41 -8.84
N ARG A 67 23.93 -27.61 -9.43
CA ARG A 67 22.48 -27.90 -9.47
C ARG A 67 22.19 -29.18 -10.25
N ASN A 68 22.83 -29.37 -11.39
CA ASN A 68 22.70 -30.56 -12.21
C ASN A 68 23.19 -31.81 -11.47
N GLU A 69 24.25 -31.68 -10.68
CA GLU A 69 24.68 -32.76 -9.79
C GLU A 69 23.60 -33.08 -8.75
N SER A 70 22.92 -32.08 -8.17
CA SER A 70 21.86 -32.34 -7.18
C SER A 70 20.67 -33.09 -7.77
N ILE A 71 20.19 -32.69 -8.95
CA ILE A 71 19.02 -33.33 -9.57
C ILE A 71 19.34 -34.72 -10.13
N ARG A 72 20.61 -35.03 -10.42
CA ARG A 72 21.06 -36.35 -10.88
C ARG A 72 20.82 -37.45 -9.83
N HIS A 73 20.84 -37.10 -8.55
CA HIS A 73 20.63 -38.03 -7.45
C HIS A 73 19.17 -38.17 -7.03
N ALA A 74 18.26 -37.38 -7.61
CA ALA A 74 16.84 -37.40 -7.29
C ALA A 74 16.17 -38.68 -7.82
N THR A 75 15.32 -39.28 -6.99
CA THR A 75 14.56 -40.50 -7.32
C THR A 75 13.07 -40.26 -7.49
N GLY A 76 12.55 -39.14 -6.98
CA GLY A 76 11.14 -38.77 -7.06
C GLY A 76 10.65 -38.52 -8.49
N ASP A 77 9.32 -38.57 -8.66
CA ASP A 77 8.66 -38.30 -9.94
C ASP A 77 8.82 -36.84 -10.38
N TYR A 78 8.89 -35.95 -9.39
CA TYR A 78 9.07 -34.52 -9.51
C TYR A 78 10.26 -34.05 -8.70
N ILE A 79 10.88 -32.96 -9.16
CA ILE A 79 11.98 -32.28 -8.49
C ILE A 79 11.51 -30.89 -8.11
N LEU A 80 11.65 -30.55 -6.82
CA LEU A 80 11.56 -29.20 -6.29
C LEU A 80 12.99 -28.71 -6.03
N TRP A 81 13.33 -27.51 -6.50
CA TRP A 81 14.61 -26.89 -6.14
C TRP A 81 14.39 -25.65 -5.28
N LEU A 82 15.17 -25.55 -4.19
CA LEU A 82 15.15 -24.41 -3.27
C LEU A 82 16.57 -23.92 -3.02
N ASP A 83 16.68 -22.64 -2.68
CA ASP A 83 17.85 -22.06 -2.05
C ASP A 83 17.79 -22.27 -0.54
N ALA A 84 18.95 -22.25 0.13
CA ALA A 84 19.01 -22.43 1.59
C ALA A 84 18.30 -21.30 2.35
N ASP A 85 18.03 -20.17 1.71
CA ASP A 85 17.28 -19.01 2.21
C ASP A 85 15.81 -18.97 1.74
N ASP A 86 15.31 -20.04 1.13
CA ASP A 86 13.88 -20.21 0.82
C ASP A 86 13.13 -20.92 1.96
N ARG A 87 11.86 -20.58 2.17
CA ARG A 87 10.98 -21.16 3.19
C ARG A 87 9.57 -21.36 2.65
N ILE A 88 8.87 -22.40 3.09
CA ILE A 88 7.40 -22.48 2.96
C ILE A 88 6.75 -21.90 4.23
N PRO A 89 6.09 -20.73 4.16
CA PRO A 89 5.44 -20.14 5.32
C PRO A 89 4.36 -21.07 5.91
N PRO A 90 4.11 -21.04 7.23
CA PRO A 90 3.10 -21.88 7.87
C PRO A 90 1.73 -21.88 7.19
N GLN A 91 1.25 -20.70 6.78
CA GLN A 91 -0.03 -20.51 6.11
C GLN A 91 -0.11 -21.09 4.69
N GLU A 92 1.02 -21.47 4.08
CA GLU A 92 1.08 -22.00 2.70
C GLU A 92 1.19 -23.53 2.67
N ARG A 93 1.42 -24.19 3.81
CA ARG A 93 1.68 -25.63 3.90
C ARG A 93 0.49 -26.46 3.44
N GLU A 94 -0.73 -26.09 3.83
CA GLU A 94 -1.95 -26.79 3.40
C GLU A 94 -2.20 -26.64 1.89
N LYS A 95 -1.85 -25.50 1.30
CA LYS A 95 -1.90 -25.31 -0.16
C LYS A 95 -0.89 -26.21 -0.85
N PHE A 96 0.34 -26.29 -0.34
CA PHE A 96 1.37 -27.18 -0.88
C PHE A 96 0.91 -28.65 -0.85
N ILE A 97 0.34 -29.10 0.27
CA ILE A 97 -0.16 -30.48 0.42
C ILE A 97 -1.25 -30.78 -0.62
N ARG A 98 -2.23 -29.88 -0.77
CA ARG A 98 -3.31 -30.04 -1.78
C ARG A 98 -2.75 -30.05 -3.20
N TRP A 99 -1.88 -29.10 -3.54
CA TRP A 99 -1.23 -29.06 -4.85
C TRP A 99 -0.44 -30.34 -5.15
N LYS A 100 0.31 -30.88 -4.18
CA LYS A 100 1.05 -32.15 -4.33
C LYS A 100 0.10 -33.32 -4.62
N GLN A 101 -1.06 -33.37 -3.98
CA GLN A 101 -2.07 -34.42 -4.19
C GLN A 101 -2.72 -34.36 -5.59
N GLU A 102 -2.75 -33.18 -6.19
CA GLU A 102 -3.31 -32.92 -7.53
C GLU A 102 -2.30 -33.14 -8.66
N LEU A 103 -1.03 -33.47 -8.35
CA LEU A 103 0.00 -33.68 -9.36
C LEU A 103 -0.39 -34.81 -10.34
N PRO A 104 -0.33 -34.55 -11.66
CA PRO A 104 -0.74 -35.52 -12.66
C PRO A 104 0.20 -36.73 -12.65
N THR A 105 -0.40 -37.92 -12.75
CA THR A 105 0.35 -39.19 -12.79
C THR A 105 0.77 -39.56 -14.23
N SER A 106 -0.06 -39.21 -15.22
CA SER A 106 0.12 -39.58 -16.63
C SER A 106 0.78 -38.49 -17.47
N GLU A 107 0.56 -37.22 -17.14
CA GLU A 107 1.08 -36.07 -17.90
C GLU A 107 2.20 -35.39 -17.13
N LYS A 108 3.31 -35.09 -17.81
CA LYS A 108 4.43 -34.37 -17.22
C LYS A 108 4.20 -32.87 -17.35
N GLN A 109 4.33 -32.13 -16.25
CA GLN A 109 4.06 -30.69 -16.20
C GLN A 109 5.03 -29.99 -15.25
N ALA A 110 5.51 -28.80 -15.59
CA ALA A 110 6.32 -27.98 -14.69
C ALA A 110 5.47 -26.90 -14.00
N TYR A 111 5.91 -26.40 -12.84
CA TYR A 111 5.14 -25.46 -12.04
C TYR A 111 5.92 -24.23 -11.61
N TRP A 112 5.30 -23.08 -11.84
CA TRP A 112 5.75 -21.77 -11.40
C TRP A 112 5.19 -21.47 -10.02
N PHE A 113 6.04 -21.19 -9.06
CA PHE A 113 5.67 -20.83 -7.70
C PHE A 113 5.82 -19.33 -7.50
N ILE A 114 5.04 -18.76 -6.59
CA ILE A 114 5.19 -17.37 -6.18
C ILE A 114 6.39 -17.31 -5.24
N VAL A 115 7.44 -16.60 -5.64
CA VAL A 115 8.57 -16.25 -4.77
C VAL A 115 8.32 -14.86 -4.20
N GLU A 116 8.16 -14.81 -2.88
CA GLU A 116 7.99 -13.58 -2.11
C GLU A 116 9.31 -13.16 -1.48
N SER A 117 9.74 -11.93 -1.76
CA SER A 117 10.93 -11.32 -1.18
C SER A 117 10.52 -10.21 -0.22
N PRO A 118 10.37 -10.51 1.09
CA PRO A 118 9.97 -9.53 2.08
C PRO A 118 11.00 -8.40 2.19
N LYS A 119 10.51 -7.19 2.45
CA LYS A 119 11.32 -6.01 2.79
C LYS A 119 11.05 -5.60 4.23
N GLU A 120 11.86 -4.70 4.78
CA GLU A 120 11.65 -4.13 6.13
C GLU A 120 10.22 -3.60 6.30
N GLU A 121 9.73 -2.88 5.28
CA GLU A 121 8.32 -2.53 5.16
C GLU A 121 7.58 -3.59 4.35
N GLU A 122 6.63 -4.30 4.97
CA GLU A 122 5.79 -5.32 4.32
C GLU A 122 5.15 -4.80 3.02
N PHE A 123 4.79 -3.52 3.02
CA PHE A 123 4.21 -2.80 1.90
C PHE A 123 5.10 -2.77 0.64
N LEU A 124 6.41 -2.88 0.80
CA LEU A 124 7.42 -2.93 -0.26
C LEU A 124 7.80 -4.37 -0.68
N THR A 125 7.15 -5.38 -0.11
CA THR A 125 7.40 -6.79 -0.44
C THR A 125 7.18 -7.05 -1.93
N GLU A 126 8.17 -7.69 -2.55
CA GLU A 126 8.16 -8.02 -3.98
C GLU A 126 7.69 -9.46 -4.17
N ARG A 127 6.88 -9.69 -5.21
CA ARG A 127 6.48 -11.05 -5.60
C ARG A 127 6.73 -11.29 -7.08
N CYS A 128 7.24 -12.48 -7.41
CA CYS A 128 7.38 -12.94 -8.79
C CYS A 128 7.07 -14.42 -8.94
N TYR A 129 6.86 -14.88 -10.17
CA TYR A 129 6.81 -16.30 -10.49
C TYR A 129 8.20 -16.83 -10.86
N GLN A 130 8.58 -17.97 -10.29
CA GLN A 130 9.75 -18.74 -10.70
C GLN A 130 9.40 -20.22 -10.89
N LEU A 131 9.97 -20.87 -11.91
CA LEU A 131 9.75 -22.30 -12.15
C LEU A 131 10.56 -23.09 -11.11
N ARG A 132 9.87 -23.58 -10.07
CA ARG A 132 10.48 -24.24 -8.91
C ARG A 132 10.32 -25.74 -8.92
N VAL A 133 9.30 -26.25 -9.63
CA VAL A 133 9.04 -27.68 -9.74
C VAL A 133 9.00 -28.11 -11.20
N PHE A 134 9.63 -29.24 -11.48
CA PHE A 134 9.62 -29.86 -12.80
C PHE A 134 9.65 -31.39 -12.68
N PRO A 135 9.13 -32.10 -13.69
CA PRO A 135 9.14 -33.55 -13.69
C PRO A 135 10.57 -34.07 -13.87
N ARG A 136 10.90 -35.19 -13.23
CA ARG A 136 12.18 -35.88 -13.45
C ARG A 136 12.16 -36.57 -14.82
N VAL A 137 12.71 -35.89 -15.82
CA VAL A 137 12.78 -36.35 -17.22
C VAL A 137 14.21 -36.17 -17.72
N GLU A 138 14.71 -37.15 -18.48
CA GLU A 138 16.02 -37.07 -19.10
C GLU A 138 16.13 -35.83 -20.01
N GLY A 139 17.25 -35.11 -19.91
CA GLY A 139 17.48 -33.87 -20.66
C GLY A 139 17.08 -32.58 -19.92
N VAL A 140 16.23 -32.66 -18.89
CA VAL A 140 15.94 -31.51 -18.01
C VAL A 140 17.19 -31.18 -17.20
N ARG A 141 17.71 -29.96 -17.36
CA ARG A 141 18.96 -29.51 -16.73
C ARG A 141 19.03 -28.00 -16.59
N PHE A 142 19.73 -27.55 -15.56
CA PHE A 142 20.09 -26.15 -15.40
C PHE A 142 21.15 -25.77 -16.43
N ILE A 143 20.97 -24.58 -17.02
CA ILE A 143 21.85 -24.01 -18.04
C ILE A 143 22.33 -22.65 -17.54
N ARG A 144 23.56 -22.27 -17.94
CA ARG A 144 24.35 -21.06 -17.55
C ARG A 144 25.05 -21.19 -16.21
N ARG A 145 26.33 -20.76 -16.18
CA ARG A 145 27.20 -20.89 -14.99
C ARG A 145 26.74 -20.05 -13.81
N VAL A 146 25.99 -18.97 -14.06
CA VAL A 146 25.47 -18.01 -13.07
C VAL A 146 24.08 -17.59 -13.47
N HIS A 147 23.22 -17.36 -12.48
CA HIS A 147 21.79 -17.16 -12.71
C HIS A 147 21.24 -18.31 -13.56
N GLU A 148 21.58 -19.52 -13.11
CA GLU A 148 21.22 -20.73 -13.79
C GLU A 148 19.70 -20.84 -13.94
N SER A 149 19.28 -21.37 -15.08
CA SER A 149 17.86 -21.51 -15.37
C SER A 149 17.57 -22.92 -15.86
N ILE A 150 16.49 -23.48 -15.36
CA ILE A 150 15.94 -24.76 -15.80
C ILE A 150 15.00 -24.60 -17.00
N LEU A 151 14.44 -23.40 -17.18
CA LEU A 151 13.32 -23.11 -18.07
C LEU A 151 13.59 -23.52 -19.53
N GLU A 152 14.78 -23.24 -20.03
CA GLU A 152 15.16 -23.49 -21.42
C GLU A 152 15.17 -24.99 -21.73
N SER A 153 15.68 -25.81 -20.82
CA SER A 153 15.67 -27.27 -21.01
C SER A 153 14.24 -27.83 -20.96
N VAL A 154 13.41 -27.33 -20.03
CA VAL A 154 12.00 -27.71 -19.90
C VAL A 154 11.22 -27.36 -21.16
N LYS A 155 11.42 -26.15 -21.70
CA LYS A 155 10.81 -25.69 -22.96
C LYS A 155 11.29 -26.49 -24.16
N ALA A 156 12.59 -26.77 -24.26
CA ALA A 156 13.16 -27.54 -25.37
C ALA A 156 12.59 -28.96 -25.46
N LEU A 157 12.18 -29.53 -24.33
CA LEU A 157 11.52 -30.83 -24.24
C LEU A 157 10.00 -30.77 -24.43
N GLY A 158 9.42 -29.59 -24.67
CA GLY A 158 7.98 -29.43 -24.86
C GLY A 158 7.15 -29.70 -23.60
N ILE A 159 7.76 -29.62 -22.41
CA ILE A 159 7.06 -29.87 -21.15
C ILE A 159 6.15 -28.66 -20.85
N PRO A 160 4.82 -28.84 -20.74
CA PRO A 160 3.92 -27.75 -20.41
C PRO A 160 4.19 -27.22 -19.01
N SER A 161 3.86 -25.95 -18.76
CA SER A 161 4.01 -25.34 -17.43
C SER A 161 2.74 -24.64 -16.96
N SER A 162 2.50 -24.68 -15.65
CA SER A 162 1.34 -24.06 -15.00
C SER A 162 1.75 -23.20 -13.80
N TYR A 163 0.90 -22.25 -13.43
CA TYR A 163 1.12 -21.41 -12.26
C TYR A 163 0.50 -22.04 -11.01
N CYS A 164 1.26 -22.03 -9.93
CA CYS A 164 0.87 -22.49 -8.59
C CYS A 164 0.69 -21.27 -7.68
N ASP A 165 -0.34 -21.29 -6.84
CA ASP A 165 -0.66 -20.22 -5.90
C ASP A 165 0.06 -20.35 -4.55
N VAL A 166 0.93 -21.35 -4.40
CA VAL A 166 1.79 -21.54 -3.23
C VAL A 166 2.92 -20.52 -3.21
N ILE A 167 3.09 -19.87 -2.06
CA ILE A 167 4.16 -18.90 -1.83
C ILE A 167 5.39 -19.57 -1.20
N ILE A 168 6.55 -19.34 -1.80
CA ILE A 168 7.88 -19.58 -1.23
C ILE A 168 8.42 -18.22 -0.79
N GLN A 169 8.77 -18.08 0.48
CA GLN A 169 9.38 -16.87 1.01
C GLN A 169 10.91 -16.97 0.92
N HIS A 170 11.55 -15.96 0.34
CA HIS A 170 12.98 -15.90 0.12
C HIS A 170 13.60 -14.79 0.97
N VAL A 171 14.30 -15.15 2.06
CA VAL A 171 14.75 -14.22 3.11
C VAL A 171 16.17 -13.67 2.91
N GLY A 172 16.95 -14.25 2.00
CA GLY A 172 18.40 -14.02 1.87
C GLY A 172 18.86 -12.64 1.41
N TYR A 173 17.93 -11.71 1.14
CA TYR A 173 18.20 -10.33 0.74
C TYR A 173 17.99 -9.30 1.86
N ALA A 174 17.88 -9.73 3.12
CA ALA A 174 17.61 -8.80 4.22
C ALA A 174 18.78 -7.86 4.56
N ARG A 175 20.03 -8.17 4.17
CA ARG A 175 21.24 -7.37 4.51
C ARG A 175 22.02 -6.92 3.28
N LYS A 176 22.28 -5.61 3.20
CA LYS A 176 22.99 -4.96 2.08
C LYS A 176 24.42 -5.49 1.85
N GLU A 177 25.13 -5.83 2.91
CA GLU A 177 26.53 -6.29 2.85
C GLU A 177 26.66 -7.66 2.16
N ASP A 178 25.73 -8.57 2.43
CA ASP A 178 25.70 -9.89 1.79
C ASP A 178 25.37 -9.78 0.31
N MET A 179 24.53 -8.81 -0.08
CA MET A 179 24.26 -8.49 -1.48
C MET A 179 25.51 -8.03 -2.22
N HIS A 180 26.29 -7.10 -1.67
CA HIS A 180 27.53 -6.64 -2.29
C HIS A 180 28.56 -7.76 -2.42
N ARG A 181 28.72 -8.62 -1.42
CA ARG A 181 29.65 -9.76 -1.49
C ARG A 181 29.25 -10.75 -2.59
N LYS A 182 27.97 -11.14 -2.64
CA LYS A 182 27.41 -12.03 -3.67
C LYS A 182 27.53 -11.39 -5.06
N ALA A 183 27.23 -10.10 -5.20
CA ALA A 183 27.33 -9.37 -6.47
C ALA A 183 28.78 -9.34 -7.00
N ASN A 184 29.77 -9.05 -6.14
CA ASN A 184 31.18 -9.06 -6.54
C ASN A 184 31.68 -10.45 -6.98
N ARG A 185 31.24 -11.52 -6.30
CA ARG A 185 31.54 -12.91 -6.71
C ARG A 185 30.92 -13.20 -8.09
N ASN A 186 29.64 -12.90 -8.26
CA ASN A 186 28.91 -13.18 -9.50
C ASN A 186 29.45 -12.35 -10.67
N LEU A 187 29.90 -11.11 -10.43
CA LEU A 187 30.47 -10.25 -11.46
C LEU A 187 31.62 -10.91 -12.23
N ARG A 188 32.56 -11.54 -11.52
CA ARG A 188 33.71 -12.22 -12.15
C ARG A 188 33.27 -13.30 -13.13
N LEU A 189 32.29 -14.11 -12.72
CA LEU A 189 31.76 -15.20 -13.51
C LEU A 189 30.94 -14.70 -14.71
N LEU A 190 30.17 -13.62 -14.53
CA LEU A 190 29.43 -12.98 -15.61
C LEU A 190 30.36 -12.36 -16.65
N LEU A 191 31.48 -11.76 -16.25
CA LEU A 191 32.49 -11.24 -17.18
C LEU A 191 33.16 -12.36 -17.98
N THR A 192 33.43 -13.52 -17.36
CA THR A 192 33.90 -14.69 -18.10
C THR A 192 32.86 -15.18 -19.10
N ALA A 193 31.59 -15.29 -18.68
CA ALA A 193 30.51 -15.68 -19.57
C ALA A 193 30.31 -14.70 -20.74
N LEU A 194 30.45 -13.40 -20.49
CA LEU A 194 30.38 -12.37 -21.53
C LEU A 194 31.49 -12.52 -22.57
N ALA A 195 32.72 -12.88 -22.15
CA ALA A 195 33.82 -13.12 -23.08
C ALA A 195 33.57 -14.32 -24.01
N GLU A 196 32.84 -15.34 -23.52
CA GLU A 196 32.46 -16.52 -24.30
C GLU A 196 31.25 -16.25 -25.22
N ALA A 197 30.28 -15.44 -24.76
CA ALA A 197 29.06 -15.12 -25.49
C ALA A 197 28.71 -13.62 -25.42
N PRO A 198 29.39 -12.76 -26.22
CA PRO A 198 29.29 -11.29 -26.10
C PRO A 198 27.91 -10.70 -26.44
N ASN A 199 27.05 -11.45 -27.12
CA ASN A 199 25.73 -11.00 -27.57
C ASN A 199 24.57 -11.70 -26.83
N ASP A 200 24.82 -12.43 -25.74
CA ASP A 200 23.75 -13.08 -24.97
C ASP A 200 22.96 -12.05 -24.14
N PRO A 201 21.66 -11.84 -24.42
CA PRO A 201 20.82 -10.88 -23.70
C PRO A 201 20.77 -11.15 -22.18
N THR A 202 20.77 -12.43 -21.79
CA THR A 202 20.69 -12.85 -20.38
C THR A 202 21.91 -12.38 -19.60
N ILE A 203 23.10 -12.47 -20.21
CA ILE A 203 24.35 -12.02 -19.58
C ILE A 203 24.33 -10.51 -19.38
N HIS A 204 23.90 -9.74 -20.39
CA HIS A 204 23.77 -8.29 -20.27
C HIS A 204 22.76 -7.88 -19.20
N TRP A 205 21.62 -8.56 -19.09
CA TRP A 205 20.66 -8.33 -18.01
C TRP A 205 21.31 -8.52 -16.64
N HIS A 206 21.97 -9.65 -16.41
CA HIS A 206 22.57 -9.94 -15.10
C HIS A 206 23.77 -9.05 -14.78
N LEU A 207 24.59 -8.66 -15.77
CA LEU A 207 25.65 -7.69 -15.59
C LEU A 207 25.09 -6.33 -15.21
N SER A 208 24.05 -5.87 -15.89
CA SER A 208 23.37 -4.61 -15.57
C SER A 208 22.87 -4.62 -14.11
N MET A 209 22.10 -5.63 -13.73
CA MET A 209 21.60 -5.79 -12.35
C MET A 209 22.74 -5.85 -11.32
N THR A 210 23.82 -6.57 -11.63
CA THR A 210 24.98 -6.73 -10.74
C THR A 210 25.72 -5.40 -10.55
N TYR A 211 26.00 -4.66 -11.63
CA TYR A 211 26.63 -3.34 -11.53
C TYR A 211 25.75 -2.34 -10.80
N ASN A 212 24.43 -2.39 -10.99
CA ASN A 212 23.50 -1.55 -10.26
C ASN A 212 23.58 -1.80 -8.74
N VAL A 213 23.64 -3.06 -8.30
CA VAL A 213 23.84 -3.42 -6.89
C VAL A 213 25.19 -2.92 -6.35
N ILE A 214 26.25 -3.01 -7.16
CA ILE A 214 27.60 -2.55 -6.78
C ILE A 214 27.68 -1.01 -6.73
N GLY A 215 26.77 -0.29 -7.40
CA GLY A 215 26.72 1.17 -7.46
C GLY A 215 27.37 1.77 -8.71
N GLU A 216 27.83 0.94 -9.64
CA GLU A 216 28.47 1.33 -10.90
C GLU A 216 27.41 1.61 -11.99
N LYS A 217 26.63 2.68 -11.81
CA LYS A 217 25.41 2.95 -12.59
C LYS A 217 25.66 3.14 -14.07
N GLU A 218 26.80 3.69 -14.48
CA GLU A 218 27.18 3.89 -15.88
C GLU A 218 27.43 2.56 -16.58
N LYS A 219 28.17 1.64 -15.93
CA LYS A 219 28.38 0.28 -16.45
C LYS A 219 27.06 -0.48 -16.51
N SER A 220 26.21 -0.30 -15.49
CA SER A 220 24.86 -0.86 -15.47
C SER A 220 24.05 -0.38 -16.69
N ALA A 221 24.06 0.92 -16.96
CA ALA A 221 23.35 1.51 -18.08
C ALA A 221 23.89 1.01 -19.43
N TYR A 222 25.22 0.89 -19.59
CA TYR A 222 25.83 0.33 -20.80
C TYR A 222 25.31 -1.08 -21.14
N HIS A 223 25.25 -1.97 -20.13
CA HIS A 223 24.75 -3.32 -20.35
C HIS A 223 23.23 -3.34 -20.62
N ALA A 224 22.45 -2.48 -19.95
CA ALA A 224 21.02 -2.33 -20.21
C ALA A 224 20.72 -1.74 -21.61
N GLU A 225 21.51 -0.78 -22.08
CA GLU A 225 21.43 -0.23 -23.45
C GLU A 225 21.71 -1.31 -24.49
N THR A 226 22.78 -2.07 -24.27
CA THR A 226 23.15 -3.19 -25.14
C THR A 226 22.04 -4.24 -25.18
N LEU A 227 21.51 -4.60 -24.02
CA LEU A 227 20.37 -5.52 -23.90
C LEU A 227 19.16 -5.04 -24.70
N VAL A 228 18.75 -3.79 -24.50
CA VAL A 228 17.62 -3.21 -25.22
C VAL A 228 17.89 -3.22 -26.72
N SER A 229 19.12 -2.92 -27.17
CA SER A 229 19.49 -2.97 -28.59
C SER A 229 19.36 -4.38 -29.18
N LEU A 230 19.89 -5.40 -28.49
CA LEU A 230 19.82 -6.80 -28.92
C LEU A 230 18.37 -7.30 -29.05
N ILE A 231 17.49 -6.88 -28.14
CA ILE A 231 16.09 -7.32 -28.08
C ILE A 231 15.18 -6.48 -29.01
N SER A 232 15.61 -5.29 -29.45
CA SER A 232 14.78 -4.32 -30.18
C SER A 232 14.40 -4.70 -31.61
N ASN A 233 14.95 -5.79 -32.16
CA ASN A 233 14.88 -6.09 -33.60
C ASN A 233 13.82 -7.12 -34.03
N ASN A 234 13.07 -7.72 -33.10
CA ASN A 234 12.10 -8.78 -33.43
C ASN A 234 10.67 -8.43 -32.99
N GLU A 235 9.66 -8.92 -33.73
CA GLU A 235 8.24 -8.88 -33.32
C GLU A 235 7.98 -9.85 -32.16
N LEU A 236 8.43 -9.49 -30.95
CA LEU A 236 8.31 -10.34 -29.77
C LEU A 236 6.85 -10.46 -29.30
N LYS A 237 6.46 -11.68 -28.91
CA LYS A 237 5.14 -12.02 -28.34
C LYS A 237 5.33 -12.72 -26.99
N GLY A 238 4.30 -12.68 -26.14
CA GLY A 238 4.32 -13.40 -24.86
C GLY A 238 5.43 -12.94 -23.90
N GLU A 239 6.16 -13.90 -23.34
CA GLU A 239 7.19 -13.68 -22.30
C GLU A 239 8.36 -12.80 -22.78
N GLU A 240 8.79 -12.94 -24.04
CA GLU A 240 9.91 -12.16 -24.59
C GLU A 240 9.60 -10.66 -24.60
N ARG A 241 8.33 -10.30 -24.85
CA ARG A 241 7.86 -8.92 -24.76
C ARG A 241 7.93 -8.38 -23.33
N GLN A 242 7.59 -9.20 -22.33
CA GLN A 242 7.64 -8.79 -20.92
C GLN A 242 9.10 -8.53 -20.49
N TRP A 243 10.04 -9.37 -20.92
CA TRP A 243 11.46 -9.15 -20.69
C TRP A 243 11.99 -7.89 -21.38
N GLN A 244 11.56 -7.62 -22.61
CA GLN A 244 11.89 -6.38 -23.30
C GLN A 244 11.41 -5.14 -22.53
N ILE A 245 10.17 -5.16 -22.02
CA ILE A 245 9.62 -4.07 -21.22
C ILE A 245 10.40 -3.92 -19.91
N ALA A 246 10.72 -5.02 -19.23
CA ALA A 246 11.51 -4.99 -18.01
C ALA A 246 12.90 -4.38 -18.22
N ALA A 247 13.59 -4.75 -19.30
CA ALA A 247 14.88 -4.17 -19.69
C ALA A 247 14.76 -2.65 -19.95
N MET A 248 13.73 -2.23 -20.67
CA MET A 248 13.49 -0.82 -20.96
C MET A 248 13.14 0.00 -19.72
N VAL A 249 12.36 -0.57 -18.80
CA VAL A 249 12.04 0.05 -17.51
C VAL A 249 13.30 0.17 -16.65
N HIS A 250 14.10 -0.90 -16.57
CA HIS A 250 15.35 -0.89 -15.83
C HIS A 250 16.29 0.20 -16.36
N LEU A 251 16.47 0.28 -17.68
CA LEU A 251 17.24 1.34 -18.33
C LEU A 251 16.68 2.74 -18.04
N GLY A 252 15.36 2.91 -18.11
CA GLY A 252 14.71 4.17 -17.80
C GLY A 252 14.96 4.62 -16.36
N ASN A 253 14.91 3.70 -15.40
CA ASN A 253 15.21 4.01 -14.00
C ASN A 253 16.70 4.35 -13.80
N LEU A 254 17.62 3.64 -14.47
CA LEU A 254 19.05 3.98 -14.45
C LEU A 254 19.32 5.37 -15.03
N TYR A 255 18.69 5.73 -16.14
CA TYR A 255 18.81 7.08 -16.70
C TYR A 255 18.28 8.15 -15.74
N ALA A 256 17.14 7.92 -15.10
CA ALA A 256 16.59 8.86 -14.12
C ALA A 256 17.51 9.05 -12.90
N ASP A 257 18.17 7.97 -12.47
CA ASP A 257 19.16 7.95 -11.39
C ASP A 257 20.46 8.69 -11.76
N LEU A 258 20.84 8.65 -13.05
CA LEU A 258 21.98 9.36 -13.62
C LEU A 258 21.66 10.82 -13.99
N GLY A 259 20.42 11.30 -13.72
CA GLY A 259 19.97 12.64 -14.08
C GLY A 259 19.67 12.82 -15.59
N ARG A 260 19.68 11.74 -16.37
CA ARG A 260 19.36 11.71 -17.82
C ARG A 260 17.85 11.60 -18.04
N ASP A 261 17.07 12.51 -17.44
CA ASP A 261 15.61 12.43 -17.36
C ASP A 261 14.90 12.39 -18.74
N GLY A 262 15.44 13.08 -19.75
CA GLY A 262 14.88 13.07 -21.11
C GLY A 262 15.01 11.70 -21.79
N GLU A 263 16.12 11.00 -21.56
CA GLU A 263 16.34 9.65 -22.09
C GLU A 263 15.53 8.62 -21.32
N ALA A 264 15.42 8.79 -20.00
CA ALA A 264 14.53 8.00 -19.14
C ALA A 264 13.08 8.06 -19.65
N GLU A 265 12.58 9.26 -19.93
CA GLU A 265 11.22 9.43 -20.42
C GLU A 265 11.02 8.77 -21.79
N ARG A 266 11.95 8.99 -22.73
CA ARG A 266 11.88 8.40 -24.07
C ARG A 266 11.78 6.88 -24.02
N ILE A 267 12.62 6.22 -23.21
CA ILE A 267 12.62 4.76 -23.13
C ILE A 267 11.39 4.22 -22.39
N LEU A 268 10.94 4.89 -21.33
CA LEU A 268 9.73 4.50 -20.58
C LEU A 268 8.45 4.67 -21.41
N ARG A 269 8.33 5.75 -22.20
CA ARG A 269 7.22 5.92 -23.15
C ARG A 269 7.23 4.84 -24.23
N ARG A 270 8.40 4.43 -24.71
CA ARG A 270 8.52 3.31 -25.64
C ARG A 270 8.05 2.00 -24.98
N ALA A 271 8.36 1.77 -23.70
CA ALA A 271 7.92 0.59 -22.95
C ALA A 271 6.38 0.56 -22.81
N VAL A 272 5.78 1.69 -22.41
CA VAL A 272 4.32 1.84 -22.34
C VAL A 272 3.67 1.72 -23.73
N LYS A 273 4.34 2.13 -24.81
CA LYS A 273 3.81 1.93 -26.17
C LYS A 273 3.79 0.46 -26.59
N LEU A 274 4.78 -0.33 -26.17
CA LEU A 274 4.87 -1.77 -26.49
C LEU A 274 3.78 -2.59 -25.79
N ASP A 275 3.52 -2.29 -24.53
CA ASP A 275 2.42 -2.87 -23.77
C ASP A 275 1.82 -1.79 -22.86
N PRO A 276 0.76 -1.13 -23.34
CA PRO A 276 0.11 -0.08 -22.57
C PRO A 276 -0.56 -0.56 -21.29
N ASP A 277 -0.81 -1.86 -21.14
CA ASP A 277 -1.42 -2.46 -19.94
C ASP A 277 -0.38 -3.14 -19.03
N ASN A 278 0.92 -2.89 -19.26
CA ASN A 278 1.96 -3.33 -18.36
C ASN A 278 2.05 -2.40 -17.12
N PRO A 279 1.78 -2.92 -15.90
CA PRO A 279 1.73 -2.09 -14.70
C PRO A 279 3.09 -1.50 -14.32
N ILE A 280 4.18 -2.23 -14.59
CA ILE A 280 5.54 -1.82 -14.26
C ILE A 280 5.94 -0.63 -15.14
N ALA A 281 5.72 -0.71 -16.46
CA ALA A 281 6.02 0.37 -17.39
C ALA A 281 5.24 1.66 -17.06
N CYS A 282 3.94 1.54 -16.82
CA CYS A 282 3.11 2.69 -16.43
C CYS A 282 3.55 3.28 -15.09
N PHE A 283 3.88 2.46 -14.11
CA PHE A 283 4.33 2.90 -12.80
C PHE A 283 5.62 3.72 -12.88
N PHE A 284 6.65 3.22 -13.57
CA PHE A 284 7.93 3.93 -13.66
C PHE A 284 7.85 5.18 -14.54
N LEU A 285 7.03 5.18 -15.60
CA LEU A 285 6.74 6.42 -16.35
C LEU A 285 6.04 7.45 -15.46
N ALA A 286 5.01 7.04 -14.71
CA ALA A 286 4.32 7.92 -13.78
C ALA A 286 5.27 8.46 -12.70
N LYS A 287 6.11 7.61 -12.10
CA LYS A 287 7.14 8.02 -11.12
C LYS A 287 8.03 9.14 -11.66
N LEU A 288 8.52 9.01 -12.88
CA LEU A 288 9.35 10.03 -13.53
C LEU A 288 8.58 11.34 -13.77
N LEU A 289 7.36 11.26 -14.27
CA LEU A 289 6.51 12.43 -14.51
C LEU A 289 6.15 13.15 -13.21
N MET A 290 5.88 12.40 -12.13
CA MET A 290 5.63 12.94 -10.80
C MET A 290 6.86 13.62 -10.21
N LYS A 291 8.05 13.02 -10.34
CA LYS A 291 9.34 13.65 -9.95
C LYS A 291 9.52 15.02 -10.62
N ARG A 292 9.09 15.14 -11.88
CA ARG A 292 9.15 16.37 -12.68
C ARG A 292 7.94 17.30 -12.50
N ARG A 293 6.99 16.95 -11.63
CA ARG A 293 5.72 17.68 -11.42
C ARG A 293 4.91 17.88 -12.70
N ALA A 294 5.06 16.99 -13.68
CA ALA A 294 4.32 16.98 -14.94
C ALA A 294 2.92 16.36 -14.74
N TYR A 295 2.10 16.97 -13.88
CA TYR A 295 0.85 16.38 -13.39
C TYR A 295 -0.18 16.12 -14.50
N SER A 296 -0.25 16.99 -15.51
CA SER A 296 -1.15 16.83 -16.66
C SER A 296 -0.82 15.60 -17.51
N GLU A 297 0.47 15.26 -17.64
CA GLU A 297 0.94 14.10 -18.38
C GLU A 297 0.91 12.82 -17.54
N ALA A 298 1.13 12.93 -16.22
CA ALA A 298 1.06 11.80 -15.30
C ALA A 298 -0.37 11.27 -15.15
N LEU A 299 -1.37 12.17 -15.12
CA LEU A 299 -2.77 11.83 -14.89
C LEU A 299 -3.33 10.73 -15.82
N PRO A 300 -3.18 10.77 -17.17
CA PRO A 300 -3.65 9.70 -18.04
C PRO A 300 -2.91 8.38 -17.83
N VAL A 301 -1.60 8.41 -17.55
CA VAL A 301 -0.79 7.20 -17.27
C VAL A 301 -1.27 6.54 -15.98
N LEU A 302 -1.48 7.33 -14.93
CA LEU A 302 -1.98 6.87 -13.64
C LEU A 302 -3.44 6.37 -13.71
N SER A 303 -4.28 7.07 -14.46
CA SER A 303 -5.68 6.66 -14.67
C SER A 303 -5.78 5.32 -15.41
N ARG A 304 -4.80 5.03 -16.28
CA ARG A 304 -4.65 3.72 -16.90
C ARG A 304 -4.16 2.69 -15.89
N LEU A 305 -3.07 3.00 -15.17
CA LEU A 305 -2.51 2.11 -14.14
C LEU A 305 -3.55 1.65 -13.13
N LYS A 306 -4.43 2.54 -12.68
CA LYS A 306 -5.55 2.23 -11.77
C LYS A 306 -6.51 1.15 -12.29
N LYS A 307 -6.64 1.00 -13.62
CA LYS A 307 -7.51 0.00 -14.27
C LYS A 307 -6.80 -1.33 -14.52
N ILE A 308 -5.47 -1.34 -14.52
CA ILE A 308 -4.68 -2.55 -14.75
C ILE A 308 -4.77 -3.44 -13.51
N LYS A 309 -5.09 -4.73 -13.71
CA LYS A 309 -5.03 -5.71 -12.62
C LYS A 309 -3.56 -5.99 -12.29
N THR A 310 -3.10 -5.51 -11.14
CA THR A 310 -1.76 -5.84 -10.64
C THR A 310 -1.73 -7.33 -10.24
N THR A 311 -0.99 -8.14 -10.98
CA THR A 311 -0.87 -9.60 -10.76
C THR A 311 0.60 -9.98 -10.58
N VAL A 312 0.86 -11.18 -10.05
CA VAL A 312 2.24 -11.65 -9.96
C VAL A 312 2.77 -11.90 -11.37
N HIS A 313 3.90 -11.30 -11.71
CA HIS A 313 4.60 -11.47 -12.98
C HIS A 313 5.89 -12.26 -12.76
N GLN A 314 6.57 -12.69 -13.82
CA GLN A 314 7.91 -13.31 -13.70
C GLN A 314 8.98 -12.30 -13.24
N VAL A 315 8.70 -11.00 -13.39
CA VAL A 315 9.57 -9.92 -12.93
C VAL A 315 9.17 -9.52 -11.51
N PRO A 316 10.10 -9.51 -10.53
CA PRO A 316 9.81 -9.04 -9.18
C PRO A 316 9.42 -7.56 -9.16
N TYR A 317 8.30 -7.25 -8.51
CA TYR A 317 7.90 -5.87 -8.22
C TYR A 317 6.93 -5.81 -7.03
N PRO A 318 6.86 -4.68 -6.31
CA PRO A 318 6.00 -4.55 -5.14
C PRO A 318 4.56 -4.16 -5.53
N GLN A 319 3.67 -5.15 -5.68
CA GLN A 319 2.31 -4.93 -6.19
C GLN A 319 1.48 -3.97 -5.30
N ARG A 320 1.59 -4.12 -3.97
CA ARG A 320 0.91 -3.25 -3.01
C ARG A 320 1.42 -1.82 -3.11
N ALA A 321 2.74 -1.64 -3.23
CA ALA A 321 3.35 -0.33 -3.42
C ALA A 321 2.90 0.35 -4.70
N VAL A 322 2.90 -0.36 -5.83
CA VAL A 322 2.40 0.17 -7.10
C VAL A 322 0.96 0.67 -6.97
N LYS A 323 0.08 -0.10 -6.31
CA LYS A 323 -1.33 0.27 -6.13
C LYS A 323 -1.48 1.52 -5.26
N PHE A 324 -0.80 1.58 -4.12
CA PHE A 324 -0.82 2.74 -3.24
C PHE A 324 -0.28 3.99 -3.92
N TYR A 325 0.90 3.92 -4.52
CA TYR A 325 1.51 5.09 -5.18
C TYR A 325 0.67 5.53 -6.39
N CYS A 326 -0.02 4.62 -7.06
CA CYS A 326 -1.00 4.99 -8.09
C CYS A 326 -2.10 5.90 -7.52
N HIS A 327 -2.72 5.51 -6.40
CA HIS A 327 -3.74 6.33 -5.74
C HIS A 327 -3.16 7.63 -5.15
N LEU A 328 -2.02 7.56 -4.47
CA LEU A 328 -1.33 8.73 -3.93
C LEU A 328 -1.02 9.75 -5.03
N TRP A 329 -0.41 9.31 -6.13
CA TRP A 329 -0.05 10.20 -7.23
C TRP A 329 -1.26 10.71 -8.02
N LEU A 330 -2.35 9.93 -8.13
CA LEU A 330 -3.61 10.45 -8.65
C LEU A 330 -4.16 11.56 -7.76
N GLY A 331 -4.09 11.38 -6.44
CA GLY A 331 -4.44 12.40 -5.45
C GLY A 331 -3.64 13.68 -5.67
N ASN A 332 -2.31 13.57 -5.74
CA ASN A 332 -1.40 14.69 -5.97
C ASN A 332 -1.70 15.40 -7.31
N CYS A 333 -1.95 14.64 -8.38
CA CYS A 333 -2.36 15.20 -9.66
C CYS A 333 -3.68 15.97 -9.56
N TYR A 334 -4.69 15.42 -8.91
CA TYR A 334 -5.98 16.09 -8.77
C TYR A 334 -5.89 17.36 -7.93
N GLU A 335 -5.09 17.34 -6.86
CA GLU A 335 -4.85 18.50 -6.02
C GLU A 335 -4.13 19.63 -6.77
N ALA A 336 -3.06 19.30 -7.50
CA ALA A 336 -2.36 20.27 -8.35
C ALA A 336 -3.25 20.87 -9.43
N LEU A 337 -4.31 20.15 -9.84
CA LEU A 337 -5.31 20.60 -10.81
C LEU A 337 -6.56 21.25 -10.16
N GLY A 338 -6.53 21.50 -8.85
CA GLY A 338 -7.62 22.15 -8.10
C GLY A 338 -8.86 21.27 -7.85
N LYS A 339 -8.77 19.96 -8.09
CA LYS A 339 -9.89 19.00 -7.97
C LYS A 339 -9.91 18.31 -6.61
N ARG A 340 -10.10 19.09 -5.54
CA ARG A 340 -9.99 18.66 -4.13
C ARG A 340 -10.80 17.39 -3.80
N ASP A 341 -12.06 17.31 -4.20
CA ASP A 341 -12.91 16.13 -3.91
C ASP A 341 -12.43 14.85 -4.59
N LYS A 342 -11.76 14.96 -5.73
CA LYS A 342 -11.14 13.80 -6.40
C LYS A 342 -9.85 13.43 -5.68
N ALA A 343 -9.06 14.42 -5.28
CA ALA A 343 -7.80 14.19 -4.56
C ALA A 343 -8.03 13.41 -3.26
N VAL A 344 -8.94 13.89 -2.40
CA VAL A 344 -9.21 13.26 -1.10
C VAL A 344 -9.75 11.84 -1.25
N ARG A 345 -10.57 11.57 -2.28
CA ARG A 345 -11.04 10.21 -2.59
C ARG A 345 -9.88 9.27 -2.92
N GLU A 346 -8.90 9.72 -3.69
CA GLU A 346 -7.75 8.90 -4.03
C GLU A 346 -6.81 8.73 -2.82
N TYR A 347 -6.63 9.76 -1.99
CA TYR A 347 -5.88 9.64 -0.73
C TYR A 347 -6.52 8.65 0.26
N ALA A 348 -7.85 8.66 0.38
CA ALA A 348 -8.56 7.68 1.18
C ALA A 348 -8.30 6.24 0.70
N LEU A 349 -8.36 6.00 -0.62
CA LEU A 349 -8.01 4.70 -1.21
C LEU A 349 -6.54 4.32 -1.00
N ALA A 350 -5.62 5.29 -0.99
CA ALA A 350 -4.22 5.06 -0.66
C ALA A 350 -4.07 4.62 0.82
N SER A 351 -4.73 5.31 1.75
CA SER A 351 -4.70 4.97 3.19
C SER A 351 -5.27 3.58 3.50
N GLU A 352 -6.27 3.11 2.73
CA GLU A 352 -6.79 1.74 2.87
C GLU A 352 -5.74 0.67 2.45
N ILE A 353 -4.79 1.01 1.57
CA ILE A 353 -3.75 0.08 1.09
C ILE A 353 -2.52 0.07 2.02
N ASN A 354 -2.15 1.26 2.51
CA ASN A 354 -1.09 1.46 3.48
C ASN A 354 -1.63 2.24 4.70
N PRO A 355 -2.18 1.54 5.70
CA PRO A 355 -2.72 2.17 6.91
C PRO A 355 -1.68 2.93 7.74
N ASN A 356 -0.39 2.66 7.55
CA ASN A 356 0.68 3.36 8.24
C ASN A 356 0.95 4.77 7.66
N TRP A 357 0.46 5.05 6.44
CA TRP A 357 0.57 6.36 5.82
C TRP A 357 -0.47 7.32 6.43
N ALA A 358 0.01 8.21 7.29
CA ALA A 358 -0.81 9.14 8.07
C ALA A 358 -0.86 10.56 7.48
N GLU A 359 -0.09 10.82 6.42
CA GLU A 359 -0.11 12.11 5.74
C GLU A 359 -1.53 12.37 5.20
N ARG A 360 -2.02 13.61 5.35
CA ARG A 360 -3.41 13.99 5.05
C ARG A 360 -4.48 13.30 5.91
N GLY A 361 -4.11 12.78 7.07
CA GLY A 361 -5.04 12.08 7.97
C GLY A 361 -6.25 12.92 8.38
N ALA A 362 -6.08 14.24 8.54
CA ALA A 362 -7.19 15.15 8.82
C ALA A 362 -8.22 15.18 7.68
N GLU A 363 -7.77 15.36 6.43
CA GLU A 363 -8.65 15.43 5.26
C GLU A 363 -9.32 14.09 4.95
N ILE A 364 -8.60 12.98 5.14
CA ILE A 364 -9.14 11.63 4.93
C ILE A 364 -10.16 11.29 6.01
N GLY A 365 -9.87 11.60 7.27
CA GLY A 365 -10.81 11.43 8.39
C GLY A 365 -12.10 12.22 8.17
N GLU A 366 -11.98 13.49 7.81
CA GLU A 366 -13.13 14.35 7.45
C GLU A 366 -13.96 13.75 6.29
N PHE A 367 -13.29 13.19 5.28
CA PHE A 367 -13.96 12.52 4.16
C PHE A 367 -14.80 11.32 4.61
N TYR A 368 -14.28 10.46 5.49
CA TYR A 368 -15.05 9.34 6.03
C TYR A 368 -16.18 9.80 6.96
N LEU A 369 -15.96 10.83 7.78
CA LEU A 369 -16.98 11.43 8.64
C LEU A 369 -18.18 11.95 7.84
N ARG A 370 -17.94 12.68 6.73
CA ARG A 370 -19.01 13.16 5.84
C ARG A 370 -19.84 12.04 5.22
N ARG A 371 -19.24 10.87 4.99
CA ARG A 371 -19.92 9.68 4.46
C ARG A 371 -20.59 8.82 5.53
N GLY A 372 -20.38 9.15 6.79
CA GLY A 372 -20.87 8.38 7.93
C GLY A 372 -20.09 7.10 8.24
N GLU A 373 -18.90 6.96 7.68
CA GLU A 373 -18.01 5.82 7.90
C GLU A 373 -17.15 6.07 9.16
N GLY A 374 -17.79 6.17 10.33
CA GLY A 374 -17.16 6.59 11.60
C GLY A 374 -15.98 5.71 12.05
N GLU A 375 -16.09 4.39 11.89
CA GLU A 375 -15.00 3.44 12.23
C GLU A 375 -13.75 3.64 11.36
N LYS A 376 -13.94 3.88 10.05
CA LYS A 376 -12.81 4.18 9.16
C LYS A 376 -12.17 5.52 9.49
N ALA A 377 -13.00 6.53 9.80
CA ALA A 377 -12.51 7.82 10.25
C ALA A 377 -11.66 7.66 11.52
N LEU A 378 -12.15 6.89 12.51
CA LEU A 378 -11.44 6.64 13.76
C LEU A 378 -10.06 6.03 13.50
N GLN A 379 -9.97 4.95 12.73
CA GLN A 379 -8.69 4.28 12.43
C GLN A 379 -7.65 5.24 11.82
N VAL A 380 -8.06 6.02 10.81
CA VAL A 380 -7.16 6.98 10.15
C VAL A 380 -6.75 8.11 11.10
N LEU A 381 -7.69 8.64 11.88
CA LEU A 381 -7.45 9.79 12.76
C LEU A 381 -6.65 9.42 14.01
N GLU A 382 -6.83 8.22 14.58
CA GLU A 382 -5.98 7.71 15.66
C GLU A 382 -4.53 7.57 15.19
N ARG A 383 -4.32 7.03 13.98
CA ARG A 383 -2.99 6.92 13.39
C ARG A 383 -2.38 8.30 13.14
N ALA A 384 -3.15 9.23 12.58
CA ALA A 384 -2.71 10.60 12.35
C ALA A 384 -2.37 11.33 13.65
N ALA A 385 -3.16 11.14 14.72
CA ALA A 385 -2.90 11.72 16.03
C ALA A 385 -1.69 11.08 16.74
N HIS A 386 -1.36 9.82 16.42
CA HIS A 386 -0.15 9.18 16.93
C HIS A 386 1.12 9.77 16.29
N GLU A 387 1.10 9.98 14.97
CA GLU A 387 2.24 10.55 14.23
C GLU A 387 2.41 12.06 14.45
N ASP A 388 1.31 12.81 14.51
CA ASP A 388 1.30 14.25 14.80
C ASP A 388 0.31 14.57 15.94
N PRO A 389 0.71 14.37 17.21
CA PRO A 389 -0.16 14.57 18.37
C PRO A 389 -0.47 16.03 18.67
N PHE A 390 0.10 16.97 17.91
CA PHE A 390 -0.04 18.41 18.09
C PHE A 390 -0.90 19.09 17.01
N ASN A 391 -1.50 18.31 16.09
CA ASN A 391 -2.36 18.82 15.05
C ASN A 391 -3.80 19.04 15.54
N PRO A 392 -4.29 20.28 15.69
CA PRO A 392 -5.62 20.53 16.24
C PRO A 392 -6.75 20.07 15.29
N SER A 393 -6.54 20.10 13.97
CA SER A 393 -7.53 19.63 13.00
C SER A 393 -7.70 18.11 13.07
N VAL A 394 -6.61 17.35 13.24
CA VAL A 394 -6.68 15.89 13.46
C VAL A 394 -7.42 15.59 14.77
N LEU A 395 -7.09 16.28 15.86
CA LEU A 395 -7.76 16.08 17.16
C LEU A 395 -9.24 16.45 17.13
N SER A 396 -9.60 17.53 16.43
CA SER A 396 -10.99 17.95 16.24
C SER A 396 -11.79 16.90 15.46
N ASN A 397 -11.24 16.40 14.35
CA ASN A 397 -11.88 15.34 13.57
C ASN A 397 -11.93 14.02 14.34
N LEU A 398 -10.90 13.68 15.12
CA LEU A 398 -10.87 12.48 15.97
C LEU A 398 -11.99 12.53 17.01
N ALA A 399 -12.23 13.70 17.60
CA ALA A 399 -13.34 13.89 18.52
C ALA A 399 -14.71 13.70 17.84
N LEU A 400 -14.87 14.17 16.60
CA LEU A 400 -16.09 13.91 15.83
C LEU A 400 -16.29 12.42 15.55
N ALA A 401 -15.21 11.68 15.28
CA ALA A 401 -15.26 10.22 15.13
C ALA A 401 -15.70 9.54 16.44
N TYR A 402 -15.07 9.90 17.57
CA TYR A 402 -15.47 9.40 18.89
C TYR A 402 -16.93 9.71 19.23
N LYS A 403 -17.36 10.96 19.05
CA LYS A 403 -18.75 11.38 19.26
C LYS A 403 -19.73 10.51 18.47
N ARG A 404 -19.42 10.20 17.21
CA ARG A 404 -20.27 9.39 16.33
C ARG A 404 -20.36 7.93 16.77
N LEU A 405 -19.34 7.43 17.46
CA LEU A 405 -19.29 6.09 18.04
C LEU A 405 -19.82 6.06 19.49
N GLY A 406 -20.37 7.16 19.99
CA GLY A 406 -20.89 7.27 21.36
C GLY A 406 -19.84 7.44 22.46
N ARG A 407 -18.57 7.65 22.08
CA ARG A 407 -17.40 7.81 22.96
C ARG A 407 -17.24 9.28 23.35
N ILE A 408 -18.19 9.79 24.13
CA ILE A 408 -18.33 11.23 24.41
C ILE A 408 -17.18 11.77 25.27
N ASP A 409 -16.70 11.00 26.25
CA ASP A 409 -15.63 11.43 27.15
C ASP A 409 -14.31 11.58 26.39
N GLU A 410 -13.97 10.64 25.51
CA GLU A 410 -12.78 10.74 24.67
C GLU A 410 -12.86 11.91 23.67
N ALA A 411 -14.06 12.18 23.14
CA ALA A 411 -14.28 13.33 22.26
C ALA A 411 -13.99 14.66 22.99
N GLU A 412 -14.44 14.81 24.23
CA GLU A 412 -14.18 16.01 25.03
C GLU A 412 -12.69 16.20 25.31
N VAL A 413 -11.98 15.12 25.66
CA VAL A 413 -10.52 15.15 25.88
C VAL A 413 -9.79 15.63 24.63
N CYS A 414 -10.13 15.08 23.46
CA CYS A 414 -9.52 15.49 22.19
C CYS A 414 -9.77 16.97 21.87
N LEU A 415 -11.01 17.45 22.04
CA LEU A 415 -11.36 18.84 21.73
C LEU A 415 -10.73 19.84 22.69
N ARG A 416 -10.69 19.54 23.99
CA ARG A 416 -9.98 20.39 24.97
C ARG A 416 -8.50 20.48 24.64
N LYS A 417 -7.87 19.35 24.26
CA LYS A 417 -6.48 19.35 23.79
C LYS A 417 -6.30 20.17 22.51
N ALA A 418 -7.19 20.04 21.53
CA ALA A 418 -7.14 20.82 20.30
C ALA A 418 -7.21 22.34 20.57
N VAL A 419 -8.14 22.78 21.41
CA VAL A 419 -8.28 24.19 21.82
C VAL A 419 -7.09 24.67 22.66
N GLN A 420 -6.45 23.79 23.45
CA GLN A 420 -5.24 24.13 24.18
C GLN A 420 -4.05 24.38 23.24
N LEU A 421 -3.94 23.58 22.18
CA LEU A 421 -2.85 23.69 21.19
C LEU A 421 -3.03 24.90 20.29
N ASP A 422 -4.27 25.18 19.86
CA ASP A 422 -4.63 26.35 19.10
C ASP A 422 -5.93 26.97 19.64
N PRO A 423 -5.82 28.02 20.48
CA PRO A 423 -6.97 28.69 21.08
C PRO A 423 -7.89 29.41 20.09
N GLU A 424 -7.47 29.59 18.83
CA GLU A 424 -8.24 30.23 17.76
C GLU A 424 -8.66 29.22 16.68
N HIS A 425 -8.47 27.91 16.89
CA HIS A 425 -8.90 26.91 15.93
C HIS A 425 -10.43 26.80 15.87
N PHE A 426 -11.02 27.35 14.80
CA PHE A 426 -12.47 27.43 14.62
C PHE A 426 -13.19 26.10 14.86
N ASP A 427 -12.82 25.02 14.15
CA ASP A 427 -13.56 23.75 14.27
C ASP A 427 -13.46 23.14 15.67
N ALA A 428 -12.33 23.30 16.35
CA ALA A 428 -12.13 22.75 17.69
C ALA A 428 -13.00 23.49 18.72
N LEU A 429 -13.07 24.82 18.62
CA LEU A 429 -13.92 25.65 19.46
C LEU A 429 -15.41 25.35 19.22
N ALA A 430 -15.84 25.32 17.95
CA ALA A 430 -17.23 25.01 17.59
C ALA A 430 -17.61 23.62 18.10
N ASN A 431 -16.81 22.59 17.77
CA ASN A 431 -17.09 21.22 18.18
C ASN A 431 -17.08 21.02 19.70
N LEU A 432 -16.16 21.68 20.43
CA LEU A 432 -16.15 21.65 21.91
C LEU A 432 -17.42 22.26 22.48
N GLY A 433 -17.81 23.42 21.97
CA GLY A 433 -19.02 24.12 22.36
C GLY A 433 -20.29 23.27 22.17
N HIS A 434 -20.46 22.69 20.99
CA HIS A 434 -21.61 21.81 20.72
C HIS A 434 -21.57 20.50 21.53
N LEU A 435 -20.40 19.95 21.81
CA LEU A 435 -20.27 18.76 22.65
C LEU A 435 -20.69 19.05 24.11
N LEU A 436 -20.24 20.18 24.65
CA LEU A 436 -20.60 20.62 26.01
C LEU A 436 -22.09 20.97 26.11
N LEU A 437 -22.66 21.59 25.07
CA LEU A 437 -24.10 21.85 24.97
C LEU A 437 -24.90 20.54 24.97
N LEU A 438 -24.46 19.53 24.21
CA LEU A 438 -25.08 18.20 24.19
C LEU A 438 -25.03 17.50 25.56
N GLN A 439 -23.97 17.74 26.35
CA GLN A 439 -23.85 17.25 27.72
C GLN A 439 -24.65 18.09 28.75
N GLY A 440 -25.29 19.20 28.35
CA GLY A 440 -26.02 20.11 29.24
C GLY A 440 -25.13 21.06 30.05
N LYS A 441 -23.83 21.14 29.75
CA LYS A 441 -22.86 22.03 30.43
C LYS A 441 -22.91 23.45 29.84
N LEU A 442 -24.04 24.14 30.02
CA LEU A 442 -24.36 25.41 29.34
C LEU A 442 -23.32 26.53 29.60
N GLU A 443 -22.90 26.69 30.85
CA GLU A 443 -21.87 27.67 31.27
C GLU A 443 -20.55 27.43 30.52
N GLU A 444 -20.07 26.18 30.51
CA GLU A 444 -18.82 25.81 29.85
C GLU A 444 -18.92 25.89 28.32
N ALA A 445 -20.09 25.58 27.73
CA ALA A 445 -20.32 25.63 26.29
C ALA A 445 -20.28 27.07 25.74
N THR A 446 -20.67 28.07 26.56
CA THR A 446 -20.80 29.47 26.13
C THR A 446 -19.46 30.05 25.66
N SER A 447 -18.38 29.83 26.42
CA SER A 447 -17.05 30.39 26.14
C SER A 447 -16.48 29.96 24.78
N PRO A 448 -16.35 28.66 24.46
CA PRO A 448 -15.82 28.23 23.16
C PRO A 448 -16.73 28.60 21.99
N LEU A 449 -18.07 28.55 22.13
CA LEU A 449 -18.98 28.99 21.07
C LEU A 449 -18.86 30.48 20.77
N ARG A 450 -18.78 31.34 21.81
CA ARG A 450 -18.56 32.78 21.62
C ARG A 450 -17.21 33.05 20.96
N LYS A 451 -16.14 32.34 21.33
CA LYS A 451 -14.83 32.46 20.66
C LYS A 451 -14.89 32.05 19.20
N ALA A 452 -15.52 30.91 18.87
CA ALA A 452 -15.72 30.48 17.48
C ALA A 452 -16.49 31.54 16.67
N ALA A 453 -17.54 32.10 17.26
CA ALA A 453 -18.38 33.13 16.67
C ALA A 453 -17.67 34.47 16.42
N LEU A 454 -16.62 34.79 17.19
CA LEU A 454 -15.75 35.95 16.93
C LEU A 454 -14.89 35.77 15.68
N ILE A 455 -14.48 34.54 15.38
CA ILE A 455 -13.69 34.20 14.18
C ILE A 455 -14.61 34.19 12.95
N ARG A 456 -15.71 33.44 13.04
CA ARG A 456 -16.71 33.32 11.99
C ARG A 456 -18.06 33.04 12.62
N MET A 457 -19.05 33.87 12.34
CA MET A 457 -20.44 33.59 12.69
C MET A 457 -21.13 32.84 11.54
N ASP A 458 -21.76 31.71 11.85
CA ASP A 458 -22.64 30.98 10.95
C ASP A 458 -23.95 30.59 11.67
N ALA A 459 -24.89 29.99 10.93
CA ALA A 459 -26.22 29.65 11.44
C ALA A 459 -26.18 28.63 12.59
N ASP A 460 -25.20 27.72 12.56
CA ASP A 460 -25.02 26.67 13.56
C ASP A 460 -24.60 27.27 14.91
N LEU A 461 -23.58 28.13 14.90
CA LEU A 461 -23.14 28.84 16.11
C LEU A 461 -24.23 29.79 16.65
N ALA A 462 -24.95 30.50 15.77
CA ALA A 462 -26.04 31.37 16.16
C ALA A 462 -27.17 30.59 16.85
N ALA A 463 -27.62 29.48 16.27
CA ALA A 463 -28.67 28.64 16.84
C ALA A 463 -28.26 28.05 18.21
N ALA A 464 -27.00 27.62 18.35
CA ALA A 464 -26.49 27.12 19.64
C ALA A 464 -26.42 28.21 20.72
N LEU A 465 -25.97 29.42 20.37
CA LEU A 465 -25.90 30.54 21.31
C LEU A 465 -27.29 31.06 21.72
N ILE A 466 -28.26 31.08 20.80
CA ILE A 466 -29.68 31.37 21.09
C ILE A 466 -30.22 30.35 22.10
N LEU A 467 -30.03 29.06 21.83
CA LEU A 467 -30.51 27.99 22.70
C LEU A 467 -29.90 28.11 24.11
N ILE A 468 -28.59 28.32 24.22
CA ILE A 468 -27.91 28.49 25.51
C ILE A 468 -28.48 29.68 26.29
N ALA A 469 -28.63 30.83 25.63
CA ALA A 469 -29.14 32.04 26.26
C ALA A 469 -30.57 31.83 26.81
N ILE A 470 -31.44 31.18 26.03
CA ILE A 470 -32.82 30.87 26.43
C ILE A 470 -32.85 29.87 27.59
N LEU A 471 -32.05 28.80 27.53
CA LEU A 471 -31.99 27.81 28.61
C LEU A 471 -31.43 28.38 29.93
N GLN A 472 -30.64 29.46 29.86
CA GLN A 472 -30.14 30.17 31.03
C GLN A 472 -31.08 31.30 31.49
N GLY A 473 -32.22 31.51 30.84
CA GLY A 473 -33.15 32.60 31.14
C GLY A 473 -32.62 33.99 30.76
N ARG A 474 -31.56 34.07 29.95
CA ARG A 474 -30.92 35.31 29.50
C ARG A 474 -31.38 35.67 28.09
N ILE A 475 -32.67 35.94 27.95
CA ILE A 475 -33.32 36.13 26.64
C ILE A 475 -32.71 37.30 25.85
N GLU A 476 -32.33 38.38 26.55
CA GLU A 476 -31.67 39.54 25.94
C GLU A 476 -30.34 39.17 25.25
N ASP A 477 -29.60 38.19 25.79
CA ASP A 477 -28.35 37.70 25.18
C ASP A 477 -28.61 36.94 23.87
N ALA A 478 -29.82 36.43 23.63
CA ALA A 478 -30.19 35.68 22.44
C ALA A 478 -30.49 36.58 21.23
N LEU A 479 -31.01 37.79 21.47
CA LEU A 479 -31.51 38.70 20.43
C LEU A 479 -30.47 39.04 19.34
N PRO A 480 -29.20 39.40 19.67
CA PRO A 480 -28.21 39.74 18.65
C PRO A 480 -27.88 38.56 17.71
N TYR A 481 -27.98 37.32 18.22
CA TYR A 481 -27.76 36.11 17.43
C TYR A 481 -28.98 35.81 16.55
N THR A 482 -30.20 36.04 17.06
CA THR A 482 -31.43 35.93 16.26
C THR A 482 -31.46 36.92 15.10
N GLU A 483 -31.14 38.19 15.35
CA GLU A 483 -31.07 39.21 14.30
C GLU A 483 -30.10 38.82 13.19
N ARG A 484 -28.90 38.35 13.56
CA ARG A 484 -27.91 37.85 12.59
C ARG A 484 -28.40 36.65 11.79
N LEU A 485 -29.10 35.72 12.44
CA LEU A 485 -29.66 34.55 11.76
C LEU A 485 -30.76 34.95 10.78
N MET A 486 -31.63 35.90 11.16
CA MET A 486 -32.65 36.49 10.28
C MET A 486 -32.02 37.17 9.07
N GLU A 487 -31.01 38.01 9.28
CA GLU A 487 -30.28 38.67 8.20
C GLU A 487 -29.67 37.66 7.22
N ALA A 488 -29.01 36.61 7.74
CA ALA A 488 -28.44 35.54 6.92
C ALA A 488 -29.51 34.75 6.15
N MET A 489 -30.72 34.65 6.70
CA MET A 489 -31.86 33.99 6.07
C MET A 489 -32.58 34.85 5.03
N GLY A 490 -32.32 36.17 5.01
CA GLY A 490 -33.04 37.14 4.19
C GLY A 490 -34.42 37.51 4.75
N GLU A 491 -34.68 37.20 6.02
CA GLU A 491 -35.95 37.48 6.68
C GLU A 491 -35.90 38.86 7.35
N LYS A 492 -36.91 39.68 7.09
CA LYS A 492 -37.11 40.98 7.76
C LYS A 492 -38.45 40.96 8.46
N THR A 493 -38.47 40.52 9.71
CA THR A 493 -39.69 40.56 10.52
C THR A 493 -39.84 41.96 11.11
N LYS A 494 -40.96 42.63 10.84
CA LYS A 494 -41.36 43.92 11.45
C LYS A 494 -42.24 43.73 12.69
N ARG A 495 -42.25 42.52 13.27
CA ARG A 495 -43.07 42.21 14.45
C ARG A 495 -42.41 42.75 15.72
N THR A 496 -43.23 43.26 16.62
CA THR A 496 -42.81 43.50 18.00
C THR A 496 -42.75 42.15 18.73
N LEU A 497 -41.69 41.94 19.51
CA LEU A 497 -41.47 40.75 20.33
C LEU A 497 -41.86 41.10 21.77
N ASP A 498 -43.16 41.19 22.03
CA ASP A 498 -43.69 41.72 23.29
C ASP A 498 -43.85 40.62 24.35
N THR A 499 -43.93 39.36 23.93
CA THR A 499 -44.12 38.18 24.79
C THR A 499 -43.10 37.08 24.52
N LEU A 500 -42.96 36.14 25.47
CA LEU A 500 -42.14 34.94 25.26
C LEU A 500 -42.66 34.09 24.11
N GLY A 501 -43.99 34.05 23.93
CA GLY A 501 -44.67 33.37 22.84
C GLY A 501 -44.39 33.99 21.48
N ASP A 502 -44.31 35.33 21.40
CA ASP A 502 -43.92 36.02 20.16
C ASP A 502 -42.51 35.63 19.74
N TYR A 503 -41.59 35.54 20.70
CA TYR A 503 -40.23 35.12 20.41
C TYR A 503 -40.14 33.63 20.07
N ALA A 504 -40.90 32.77 20.76
CA ALA A 504 -40.98 31.35 20.45
C ALA A 504 -41.48 31.10 19.02
N LEU A 505 -42.50 31.85 18.57
CA LEU A 505 -43.03 31.75 17.21
C LEU A 505 -41.99 32.18 16.17
N LEU A 506 -41.24 33.26 16.43
CA LEU A 506 -40.14 33.66 15.56
C LEU A 506 -39.09 32.56 15.41
N LEU A 507 -38.72 31.88 16.52
CA LEU A 507 -37.76 30.79 16.46
C LEU A 507 -38.30 29.57 15.69
N GLU A 508 -39.60 29.27 15.75
CA GLU A 508 -40.23 28.22 14.92
C GLU A 508 -40.21 28.60 13.43
N GLU A 509 -40.53 29.85 13.10
CA GLU A 509 -40.46 30.37 11.72
C GLU A 509 -39.04 30.23 11.16
N LEU A 510 -38.03 30.64 11.93
CA LEU A 510 -36.62 30.47 11.56
C LEU A 510 -36.22 29.00 11.45
N ALA A 511 -36.71 28.13 12.35
CA ALA A 511 -36.45 26.69 12.27
C ALA A 511 -37.04 26.07 10.99
N MET A 512 -38.25 26.47 10.60
CA MET A 512 -38.87 26.03 9.34
C MET A 512 -38.08 26.52 8.12
N GLY A 513 -37.64 27.77 8.13
CA GLY A 513 -36.77 28.33 7.08
C GLY A 513 -35.47 27.54 6.94
N LEU A 514 -34.81 27.23 8.07
CA LEU A 514 -33.59 26.42 8.10
C LEU A 514 -33.84 24.98 7.59
N MET A 515 -34.91 24.32 8.01
CA MET A 515 -35.29 22.99 7.50
C MET A 515 -35.47 22.98 5.98
N SER A 516 -36.13 24.00 5.41
CA SER A 516 -36.35 24.11 3.96
C SER A 516 -35.05 24.24 3.16
N LYS A 517 -34.00 24.75 3.80
CA LYS A 517 -32.65 24.93 3.23
C LYS A 517 -31.71 23.76 3.58
N GLY A 518 -32.18 22.75 4.31
CA GLY A 518 -31.40 21.56 4.69
C GLY A 518 -30.61 21.66 6.00
N HIS A 519 -30.78 22.73 6.76
CA HIS A 519 -30.13 22.98 8.06
C HIS A 519 -30.92 22.33 9.21
N LEU A 520 -30.95 21.00 9.21
CA LEU A 520 -31.80 20.21 10.11
C LEU A 520 -31.38 20.30 11.57
N TYR A 521 -30.09 20.40 11.85
CA TYR A 521 -29.56 20.43 13.22
C TYR A 521 -29.81 21.78 13.87
N GLU A 522 -29.56 22.86 13.13
CA GLU A 522 -29.79 24.24 13.56
C GLU A 522 -31.29 24.47 13.84
N ALA A 523 -32.15 23.99 12.94
CA ALA A 523 -33.60 24.00 13.16
C ALA A 523 -34.02 23.21 14.40
N TYR A 524 -33.38 22.07 14.67
CA TYR A 524 -33.63 21.29 15.87
C TYR A 524 -33.30 22.08 17.15
N LEU A 525 -32.15 22.79 17.18
CA LEU A 525 -31.77 23.63 18.31
C LEU A 525 -32.78 24.77 18.55
N LEU A 526 -33.23 25.44 17.48
CA LEU A 526 -34.24 26.50 17.59
C LEU A 526 -35.60 25.99 18.07
N ASN A 527 -36.01 24.80 17.61
CA ASN A 527 -37.25 24.17 18.09
C ASN A 527 -37.20 23.82 19.57
N ILE A 528 -36.04 23.41 20.09
CA ILE A 528 -35.87 23.21 21.55
C ILE A 528 -36.04 24.54 22.28
N ALA A 529 -35.38 25.60 21.78
CA ALA A 529 -35.42 26.91 22.37
C ALA A 529 -36.85 27.48 22.41
N SER A 530 -37.58 27.38 21.29
CA SER A 530 -38.99 27.79 21.20
C SER A 530 -39.87 27.07 22.22
N ARG A 531 -39.79 25.74 22.30
CA ARG A 531 -40.56 24.96 23.28
C ARG A 531 -40.25 25.38 24.71
N HIS A 532 -39.00 25.70 25.01
CA HIS A 532 -38.62 26.17 26.33
C HIS A 532 -39.26 27.53 26.67
N LEU A 533 -39.30 28.46 25.72
CA LEU A 533 -39.97 29.75 25.89
C LEU A 533 -41.48 29.59 26.11
N LEU A 534 -42.16 28.74 25.33
CA LEU A 534 -43.60 28.46 25.51
C LEU A 534 -43.88 27.83 26.87
N GLN A 535 -42.99 26.95 27.36
CA GLN A 535 -43.12 26.39 28.70
C GLN A 535 -42.96 27.44 29.79
N GLN A 536 -41.97 28.34 29.67
CA GLN A 536 -41.79 29.45 30.61
C GLN A 536 -42.99 30.40 30.61
N GLU A 537 -43.53 30.72 29.45
CA GLU A 537 -44.72 31.57 29.31
C GLU A 537 -45.94 30.94 29.98
N ALA A 538 -46.21 29.66 29.71
CA ALA A 538 -47.32 28.95 30.32
C ALA A 538 -47.21 28.91 31.86
N ILE A 539 -45.98 28.81 32.40
CA ILE A 539 -45.73 28.90 33.84
C ILE A 539 -46.06 30.31 34.34
N LEU A 540 -45.56 31.36 33.69
CA LEU A 540 -45.82 32.75 34.08
C LEU A 540 -47.32 33.08 34.04
N SER A 541 -48.02 32.68 32.98
CA SER A 541 -49.47 32.87 32.84
C SER A 541 -50.33 32.01 33.77
N SER A 542 -49.74 31.05 34.48
CA SER A 542 -50.44 30.22 35.48
C SER A 542 -50.27 30.74 36.92
N VAL A 543 -49.42 31.75 37.12
CA VAL A 543 -49.11 32.36 38.43
C VAL A 543 -49.86 33.71 38.61
N ASP A 544 -50.34 34.30 37.51
CA ASP A 544 -51.31 35.42 37.47
C ASP A 544 -52.77 34.92 37.53
#